data_AF-E3CRV7-F1
#
_entry.id   AF-E3CRV7-F1
#
_cell.length_a   1.000
_cell.length_b   1.000
_cell.length_c   1.000
_cell.angle_alpha   90.00
_cell.angle_beta   90.00
_cell.angle_gamma   90.00
#
_symmetry.space_group_name_H-M   'P 1'
#
loop_
_entity.id
_entity.type
_entity.pdbx_description
1 polymer ?
#
loop_
_entity_poly.entity_id
_entity_poly.type
_entity_poly.pdbx_seq_one_letter_code
_entity_poly.pdbx_strand_id
1 'polypeptide(L)' 'MECFEKGIGDSPIVFIHAPIIETIGPEVEILAQVNVAIVAAKEKHMLVTSFHSELTGDTRAHAYFLEMISQSKKEKL' A
#
# COMPACT_ATOMS: atom_id res chain seq x y z
N MET A 1 2.68 -15.22 10.20
CA MET A 1 2.45 -14.62 8.87
C MET A 1 3.41 -13.45 8.81
N GLU A 2 4.50 -13.56 8.05
CA GLU A 2 5.51 -12.50 8.01
C GLU A 2 5.02 -11.45 7.00
N CYS A 3 4.74 -10.25 7.50
CA CYS A 3 4.45 -9.10 6.65
C CYS A 3 5.67 -8.19 6.64
N PHE A 4 6.27 -8.03 5.46
CA PHE A 4 7.30 -7.02 5.27
C PHE A 4 6.61 -5.73 4.84
N GLU A 5 6.70 -4.69 5.66
CA GLU A 5 6.04 -3.42 5.40
C GLU A 5 7.00 -2.24 5.48
N LYS A 6 7.02 -1.45 4.39
CA LYS A 6 7.68 -0.15 4.34
C LYS A 6 6.61 0.93 4.26
N GLY A 7 6.38 1.64 5.37
CA GLY A 7 5.54 2.83 5.44
C GLY A 7 4.11 2.63 5.97
N ILE A 8 3.51 1.44 5.84
CA ILE A 8 2.15 1.16 6.37
C ILE A 8 2.22 0.59 7.81
N GLY A 9 3.29 -0.16 8.12
CA GLY A 9 3.59 -0.75 9.43
C GLY A 9 2.58 -1.84 9.82
N ASP A 10 2.96 -2.82 10.65
CA ASP A 10 2.15 -4.03 10.97
C ASP A 10 0.66 -3.71 11.26
N SER A 11 -0.17 -3.77 10.22
CA SER A 11 -1.56 -3.29 10.21
C SER A 11 -2.46 -4.46 9.91
N PRO A 12 -3.64 -4.58 10.55
CA PRO A 12 -4.57 -5.64 10.22
C PRO A 12 -4.94 -5.54 8.72
N ILE A 13 -4.83 -6.67 8.02
CA ILE A 13 -5.11 -6.76 6.59
C ILE A 13 -6.30 -7.70 6.35
N VAL A 14 -7.30 -7.24 5.58
CA VAL A 14 -8.48 -8.04 5.21
C VAL A 14 -8.48 -8.27 3.70
N PHE A 15 -8.48 -9.54 3.28
CA PHE A 15 -8.55 -9.93 1.87
C PHE A 15 -9.92 -10.53 1.56
N ILE A 16 -10.60 -10.01 0.52
CA ILE A 16 -11.84 -10.56 -0.02
C ILE A 16 -11.68 -10.65 -1.53
N HIS A 17 -11.55 -11.88 -2.05
CA HIS A 17 -11.29 -12.12 -3.48
C HIS A 17 -10.15 -11.25 -4.04
N ALA A 18 -9.07 -11.16 -3.25
CA ALA A 18 -7.98 -10.25 -3.51
C ALA A 18 -7.20 -10.60 -4.79
N PRO A 19 -6.93 -9.63 -5.67
CA PRO A 19 -6.06 -9.84 -6.81
C PRO A 19 -4.60 -10.02 -6.37
N ILE A 20 -3.82 -10.75 -7.17
CA ILE A 20 -2.38 -10.94 -6.97
C ILE A 20 -1.61 -10.10 -7.99
N ILE A 21 -0.59 -9.38 -7.54
CA ILE A 21 0.34 -8.68 -8.42
C ILE A 21 1.37 -9.70 -8.94
N GLU A 22 1.31 -10.03 -10.23
CA GLU A 22 2.21 -11.01 -10.85
C GLU A 22 3.55 -10.40 -11.30
N THR A 23 3.52 -9.14 -11.75
CA THR A 23 4.70 -8.44 -12.28
C THR A 23 4.71 -6.99 -11.83
N ILE A 24 5.90 -6.40 -11.74
CA ILE A 24 6.10 -4.99 -11.39
C ILE A 24 7.02 -4.30 -12.41
N GLY A 25 6.81 -3.00 -12.60
CA GLY A 25 7.73 -2.15 -13.35
C GLY A 25 8.95 -1.73 -12.52
N PRO A 26 9.99 -1.17 -13.16
CA PRO A 26 11.25 -0.79 -12.50
C PRO A 26 11.09 0.37 -11.49
N GLU A 27 10.11 1.24 -11.70
CA GLU A 27 9.84 2.41 -10.85
C GLU A 27 8.85 2.14 -9.72
N VAL A 28 8.38 0.89 -9.59
CA VAL A 28 7.38 0.49 -8.58
C VAL A 28 8.07 0.23 -7.24
N GLU A 29 7.63 0.94 -6.21
CA GLU A 29 8.03 0.69 -4.83
C GLU A 29 7.06 -0.33 -4.18
N ILE A 30 7.60 -1.44 -3.69
CA ILE A 30 6.86 -2.42 -2.90
C ILE A 30 6.69 -1.88 -1.47
N LEU A 31 5.44 -1.71 -1.04
CA LEU A 31 5.12 -1.20 0.30
C LEU A 31 4.77 -2.30 1.28
N ALA A 32 4.10 -3.37 0.83
CA ALA A 32 3.76 -4.50 1.68
C ALA A 32 3.79 -5.82 0.91
N GLN A 33 4.32 -6.86 1.57
CA GLN A 33 4.27 -8.24 1.12
C GLN A 33 3.72 -9.15 2.21
N VAL A 34 2.88 -10.11 1.82
CA VAL A 34 2.40 -11.18 2.70
C VAL A 34 2.86 -12.51 2.13
N ASN A 35 3.71 -13.21 2.89
CA ASN A 35 4.50 -14.34 2.40
C ASN A 35 5.39 -13.94 1.21
N VAL A 36 4.92 -14.19 -0.03
CA VAL A 36 5.62 -13.84 -1.28
C VAL A 36 4.76 -12.94 -2.19
N ALA A 37 3.50 -12.71 -1.83
CA ALA A 37 2.59 -11.92 -2.65
C ALA A 37 2.75 -10.44 -2.29
N ILE A 38 2.93 -9.59 -3.31
CA ILE A 38 2.88 -8.13 -3.15
C ILE A 38 1.41 -7.75 -2.97
N VAL A 39 1.11 -7.06 -1.88
CA VAL A 39 -0.27 -6.70 -1.49
C VAL A 39 -0.45 -5.19 -1.36
N ALA A 40 0.62 -4.42 -1.31
CA ALA A 40 0.60 -2.98 -1.54
C ALA A 40 1.84 -2.52 -2.30
N ALA A 41 1.64 -1.61 -3.25
CA ALA A 41 2.71 -1.01 -4.03
C ALA A 41 2.37 0.45 -4.39
N LYS A 42 3.40 1.20 -4.76
CA LYS A 42 3.28 2.60 -5.17
C LYS A 42 4.12 2.88 -6.40
N GLU A 43 3.59 3.68 -7.31
CA GLU A 43 4.34 4.26 -8.42
C GLU A 43 3.92 5.73 -8.59
N LYS A 44 4.87 6.65 -8.41
CA LYS A 44 4.62 8.10 -8.44
C LYS A 44 3.48 8.49 -7.48
N HIS A 45 2.33 8.89 -8.03
CA HIS A 45 1.14 9.33 -7.30
C HIS A 45 0.07 8.25 -7.17
N MET A 46 0.36 7.02 -7.60
CA MET A 46 -0.55 5.89 -7.54
C MET A 46 -0.20 5.01 -6.35
N LEU A 47 -1.20 4.72 -5.53
CA LEU A 47 -1.15 3.71 -4.46
C LEU A 47 -2.10 2.59 -4.86
N VAL A 48 -1.63 1.35 -4.80
CA VAL A 48 -2.46 0.16 -5.04
C VAL A 48 -2.37 -0.78 -3.84
N THR A 49 -3.51 -1.37 -3.47
CA THR A 49 -3.62 -2.40 -2.43
C THR A 49 -4.51 -3.54 -2.92
N SER A 50 -4.14 -4.78 -2.59
CA SER A 50 -4.97 -5.97 -2.84
C SER A 50 -5.91 -6.29 -1.67
N PHE A 51 -5.92 -5.45 -0.64
CA PHE A 51 -6.69 -5.63 0.58
C PHE A 51 -7.60 -4.44 0.87
N HIS A 52 -8.54 -4.69 1.78
CA HIS A 52 -9.56 -3.77 2.23
C HIS A 52 -9.19 -3.14 3.56
N SER A 53 -8.41 -2.06 3.53
CA SER A 53 -8.01 -1.33 4.75
C SER A 53 -9.19 -0.69 5.49
N GLU A 54 -10.27 -0.38 4.77
CA GLU A 54 -11.52 0.21 5.27
C GLU A 54 -12.35 -0.76 6.12
N LEU A 55 -12.10 -2.06 5.99
CA LEU A 55 -12.79 -3.09 6.78
C LEU A 55 -12.12 -3.34 8.14
N THR A 56 -11.15 -2.50 8.49
CA THR A 56 -10.46 -2.52 9.77
C THR A 56 -10.70 -1.20 10.52
N GLY A 57 -10.45 -1.19 11.83
CA GLY A 57 -10.41 0.06 12.60
C GLY A 57 -9.12 0.85 12.43
N ASP A 58 -8.17 0.38 11.62
CA ASP A 58 -6.84 0.96 11.50
C ASP A 58 -6.76 1.94 10.33
N THR A 59 -6.38 3.18 10.62
CA THR A 59 -6.36 4.27 9.63
C THR A 59 -4.98 4.51 9.03
N ARG A 60 -3.96 3.71 9.31
CA ARG A 60 -2.58 3.95 8.84
C ARG A 60 -2.45 3.96 7.33
N ALA A 61 -3.10 3.03 6.62
CA ALA A 61 -3.10 3.02 5.16
C ALA A 61 -3.74 4.29 4.57
N HIS A 62 -4.86 4.75 5.16
CA HIS A 62 -5.53 5.98 4.77
C HIS A 62 -4.67 7.22 5.07
N ALA A 63 -4.01 7.25 6.23
CA ALA A 63 -3.11 8.33 6.62
C ALA A 63 -1.91 8.42 5.66
N TYR A 64 -1.33 7.28 5.28
CA TYR A 64 -0.26 7.20 4.29
C TYR A 64 -0.70 7.80 2.94
N PHE A 65 -1.91 7.47 2.46
CA PHE A 65 -2.45 8.04 1.24
C PHE A 65 -2.66 9.57 1.32
N LEU A 66 -3.16 10.08 2.46
CA LEU A 66 -3.31 11.51 2.69
C LEU A 66 -1.95 12.24 2.74
N GLU A 67 -0.92 11.59 3.27
CA GLU A 67 0.45 12.09 3.23
C GLU A 67 0.96 12.21 1.79
N MET A 68 0.73 11.19 0.95
CA MET A 68 1.08 11.24 -0.48
C MET A 68 0.43 12.43 -1.19
N ILE A 69 -0.85 12.72 -0.90
CA ILE A 69 -1.55 13.89 -1.46
C ILE A 69 -0.87 15.18 -1.00
N SER A 70 -0.49 15.26 0.28
CA SER A 70 0.18 16.43 0.85
C SER A 70 1.56 16.66 0.24
N GLN A 71 2.32 15.59 -0.02
CA GLN A 71 3.61 15.64 -0.71
C GLN A 71 3.44 16.09 -2.17
N SER A 72 2.49 15.51 -2.91
CA SER A 72 2.21 15.90 -4.30
C SER A 72 1.79 17.36 -4.45
N LYS A 73 1.07 17.93 -3.46
CA LYS A 73 0.75 19.37 -3.45
C LYS A 73 1.99 20.24 -3.30
N LYS A 74 2.96 19.84 -2.47
CA LYS A 74 4.22 20.58 -2.26
C LYS A 74 5.11 20.60 -3.50
N GLU A 75 5.13 19.51 -4.27
CA GLU A 75 5.92 19.42 -5.51
C GLU A 75 5.39 20.31 -6.65
N LYS A 76 4.12 20.75 -6.57
CA LYS A 76 3.48 21.63 -7.57
C LYS A 76 3.58 23.12 -7.24
N LEU A 77 4.10 23.47 -6.06
CA LEU A 77 4.34 24.83 -5.58
C LEU A 77 5.79 25.23 -5.84
#